data_AF-A0A2W0B3W3-F1
#
_entry.id   AF-A0A2W0B3W3-F1
#
_cell.length_a   1.000
_cell.length_b   1.000
_cell.length_c   1.000
_cell.angle_alpha   90.00
_cell.angle_beta   90.00
_cell.angle_gamma   90.00
#
_symmetry.space_group_name_H-M   'P 1'
#
loop_
_entity.id
_entity.type
_entity.pdbx_description
1 polymer ?
#
loop_
_entity_poly.entity_id
_entity_poly.type
_entity_poly.pdbx_seq_one_letter_code
_entity_poly.pdbx_strand_id
1 'polypeptide(L)'
;MNGVAQRVAFLLLYLCLGFSQALTQTHWVASWAASQQLAEPRNSLGPDDLSDATLRQVVHLSIGGAEVRVHLSNRFGKMPLRFTSVHIARAASAASEKIVAGSDKTLSFSGNSDVTIPAGADYVSDSVPFSVPALSEVAITLHADAFPAEQTGHPGSRATSYLAHGDLVAATEIPNSKKIEHWYFIAGIDVHAVPGVASVVALGDSITDGHGATTDGNDRWPDVLAKRLESSRPKKSIAVLNEGIGGNRLLHDGTGPNALARFDHDVLAQAGVRYLIVLEGINDIGTLTRDADVPDAEHEALVHRMIAAYEQIITRARTDGIKVIGATILPFVGSGYYHPGQKTEDDREAANRWIRVPGHFDAVVDFDKVTRDPEHPDRLLPAFDSGDHLHPSPAGYRAMADAVPVSLLDLK
;
A
#
# COMPACT_ATOMS: atom_id res chain seq x y z
N MET A 1 11.54 -80.97 -12.39
CA MET A 1 11.06 -80.35 -13.64
C MET A 1 9.81 -79.53 -13.33
N ASN A 2 9.98 -78.20 -13.33
CA ASN A 2 9.02 -77.09 -13.56
C ASN A 2 7.58 -77.28 -13.05
N GLY A 3 7.21 -76.61 -11.96
CA GLY A 3 6.48 -75.31 -11.98
C GLY A 3 5.04 -75.59 -11.50
N VAL A 4 4.43 -74.89 -10.55
CA VAL A 4 4.13 -73.45 -10.49
C VAL A 4 3.74 -73.13 -9.04
N ALA A 5 4.23 -72.00 -8.53
CA ALA A 5 3.95 -71.48 -7.19
C ALA A 5 2.52 -70.91 -7.07
N GLN A 6 1.77 -71.33 -6.05
CA GLN A 6 0.55 -70.64 -5.62
C GLN A 6 0.90 -69.58 -4.57
N ARG A 7 0.69 -68.32 -4.94
CA ARG A 7 0.84 -67.15 -4.06
C ARG A 7 -0.41 -66.96 -3.21
N VAL A 8 -0.16 -66.72 -1.93
CA VAL A 8 -1.09 -66.23 -0.92
C VAL A 8 -1.52 -64.80 -1.27
N ALA A 9 -2.82 -64.50 -1.12
CA ALA A 9 -3.31 -63.12 -1.01
C ALA A 9 -4.47 -63.08 -0.01
N PHE A 10 -4.16 -62.74 1.23
CA PHE A 10 -5.14 -62.28 2.22
C PHE A 10 -5.46 -60.81 1.92
N LEU A 11 -6.72 -60.52 1.59
CA LEU A 11 -7.22 -59.15 1.45
C LEU A 11 -7.62 -58.65 2.84
N LEU A 12 -6.78 -57.81 3.46
CA LEU A 12 -7.13 -57.05 4.66
C LEU A 12 -7.65 -55.68 4.22
N LEU A 13 -8.98 -55.51 4.23
CA LEU A 13 -9.64 -54.23 4.03
C LEU A 13 -9.53 -53.43 5.35
N TYR A 14 -8.58 -52.50 5.44
CA TYR A 14 -8.59 -51.48 6.49
C TYR A 14 -9.54 -50.34 6.05
N LEU A 15 -10.74 -50.30 6.65
CA LEU A 15 -11.56 -49.09 6.65
C LEU A 15 -10.91 -48.06 7.60
N CYS A 16 -10.05 -47.21 7.06
CA CYS A 16 -9.71 -45.96 7.74
C CYS A 16 -10.87 -44.99 7.52
N LEU A 17 -11.77 -44.88 8.50
CA LEU A 17 -12.65 -43.73 8.65
C LEU A 17 -11.78 -42.51 8.96
N GLY A 18 -11.21 -41.91 7.92
CA GLY A 18 -10.54 -40.63 8.01
C GLY A 18 -11.57 -39.56 8.34
N PHE A 19 -11.61 -39.14 9.60
CA PHE A 19 -12.10 -37.80 9.92
C PHE A 19 -11.13 -36.81 9.26
N SER A 20 -11.40 -36.43 8.01
CA SER A 20 -10.84 -35.21 7.45
C SER A 20 -11.48 -34.06 8.22
N GLN A 21 -10.90 -33.70 9.37
CA GLN A 21 -10.94 -32.31 9.77
C GLN A 21 -10.25 -31.56 8.64
N ALA A 22 -11.02 -30.90 7.79
CA ALA A 22 -10.48 -29.85 6.94
C ALA A 22 -9.80 -28.89 7.92
N LEU A 23 -8.47 -28.95 8.03
CA LEU A 23 -7.70 -27.93 8.71
C LEU A 23 -8.17 -26.62 8.09
N THR A 24 -8.78 -25.76 8.88
CA THR A 24 -9.11 -24.40 8.46
C THR A 24 -7.77 -23.76 8.14
N GLN A 25 -7.42 -23.72 6.85
CA GLN A 25 -6.12 -23.26 6.38
C GLN A 25 -6.08 -21.74 6.55
N THR A 26 -5.60 -21.30 7.71
CA THR A 26 -5.28 -19.90 7.96
C THR A 26 -4.08 -19.51 7.11
N HIS A 27 -3.99 -18.23 6.75
CA HIS A 27 -2.91 -17.72 5.92
C HIS A 27 -2.64 -16.25 6.24
N TRP A 28 -1.48 -15.75 5.81
CA TRP A 28 -1.13 -14.35 5.95
C TRP A 28 -1.84 -13.49 4.92
N VAL A 29 -2.43 -12.38 5.39
CA VAL A 29 -3.00 -11.33 4.55
C VAL A 29 -2.42 -10.01 5.03
N ALA A 30 -1.88 -9.23 4.11
CA ALA A 30 -1.43 -7.88 4.41
C ALA A 30 -2.64 -7.03 4.79
N SER A 31 -2.53 -6.32 5.91
CA SER A 31 -3.58 -5.44 6.43
C SER A 31 -3.22 -3.96 6.28
N TRP A 32 -1.93 -3.68 6.17
CA TRP A 32 -1.39 -2.35 5.89
C TRP A 32 -0.08 -2.53 5.14
N ALA A 33 0.20 -1.63 4.20
CA ALA A 33 1.45 -1.57 3.45
C ALA A 33 1.76 -0.12 3.07
N ALA A 34 3.02 0.14 2.74
CA ALA A 34 3.46 1.41 2.18
C ALA A 34 4.58 1.19 1.17
N SER A 35 4.46 1.82 0.00
CA SER A 35 5.49 1.74 -1.04
C SER A 35 6.75 2.46 -0.57
N GLN A 36 7.92 1.84 -0.72
CA GLN A 36 9.16 2.42 -0.21
C GLN A 36 9.77 3.40 -1.22
N GLN A 37 10.35 4.49 -0.71
CA GLN A 37 11.05 5.52 -1.46
C GLN A 37 12.38 5.84 -0.76
N LEU A 38 13.35 6.37 -1.51
CA LEU A 38 14.48 7.06 -0.90
C LEU A 38 13.94 8.37 -0.32
N ALA A 39 14.07 8.58 0.99
CA ALA A 39 13.67 9.82 1.62
C ALA A 39 14.54 10.97 1.08
N GLU A 40 13.92 11.90 0.35
CA GLU A 40 14.59 13.12 -0.12
C GLU A 40 15.18 13.91 1.07
N PRO A 41 16.27 14.67 0.91
CA PRO A 41 16.94 15.36 2.02
C PRO A 41 16.04 16.24 2.91
N ARG A 42 14.98 16.82 2.32
CA ARG A 42 13.99 17.63 3.06
C ARG A 42 13.01 16.80 3.92
N ASN A 43 12.88 15.51 3.61
CA ASN A 43 11.98 14.55 4.22
C ASN A 43 12.73 13.45 4.99
N SER A 44 14.07 13.52 5.09
CA SER A 44 14.88 12.60 5.87
C SER A 44 15.08 13.11 7.30
N LEU A 45 15.26 12.20 8.27
CA LEU A 45 15.71 12.56 9.61
C LEU A 45 17.02 13.37 9.54
N GLY A 46 17.12 14.41 10.35
CA GLY A 46 18.30 15.29 10.37
C GLY A 46 19.49 14.63 11.06
N PRO A 47 20.73 15.12 10.84
CA PRO A 47 21.94 14.53 11.43
C PRO A 47 21.87 14.34 12.95
N ASP A 48 21.25 15.28 13.66
CA ASP A 48 21.09 15.22 15.12
C ASP A 48 20.14 14.11 15.56
N ASP A 49 19.24 13.65 14.70
CA ASP A 49 18.23 12.61 14.99
C ASP A 49 18.73 11.19 14.65
N LEU A 50 19.93 11.04 14.08
CA LEU A 50 20.41 9.74 13.58
C LEU A 50 21.04 8.85 14.64
N SER A 51 21.41 9.38 15.81
CA SER A 51 22.13 8.63 16.84
C SER A 51 21.24 8.36 18.05
N ASP A 52 21.30 7.13 18.56
CA ASP A 52 20.62 6.68 19.79
C ASP A 52 19.18 7.21 19.85
N ALA A 53 18.34 6.71 18.95
CA ALA A 53 17.02 7.29 18.71
C ALA A 53 15.93 6.22 18.60
N THR A 54 14.81 6.54 19.22
CA THR A 54 13.54 5.82 19.11
C THR A 54 12.62 6.56 18.15
N LEU A 55 12.05 5.82 17.20
CA LEU A 55 11.05 6.28 16.25
C LEU A 55 9.76 5.47 16.43
N ARG A 56 8.69 6.12 16.88
CA ARG A 56 7.34 5.55 17.00
C ARG A 56 6.45 6.05 15.88
N GLN A 57 5.86 5.12 15.14
CA GLN A 57 5.10 5.41 13.92
C GLN A 57 3.74 4.75 14.00
N VAL A 58 2.68 5.54 13.79
CA VAL A 58 1.30 5.04 13.87
C VAL A 58 0.79 4.72 12.46
N VAL A 59 0.11 3.59 12.33
CA VAL A 59 -0.50 3.12 11.09
C VAL A 59 -1.93 2.66 11.32
N HIS A 60 -2.77 2.85 10.29
CA HIS A 60 -4.18 2.44 10.27
C HIS A 60 -4.33 1.09 9.58
N LEU A 61 -4.77 0.06 10.30
CA LEU A 61 -4.98 -1.27 9.73
C LEU A 61 -6.30 -1.37 8.96
N SER A 62 -6.30 -2.03 7.80
CA SER A 62 -7.54 -2.32 7.09
C SER A 62 -8.36 -3.44 7.75
N ILE A 63 -7.73 -4.58 8.08
CA ILE A 63 -8.39 -5.73 8.73
C ILE A 63 -7.74 -6.07 10.07
N GLY A 64 -8.47 -6.82 10.90
CA GLY A 64 -7.98 -7.27 12.19
C GLY A 64 -7.43 -8.70 12.16
N GLY A 65 -6.76 -9.09 13.24
CA GLY A 65 -6.24 -10.44 13.42
C GLY A 65 -5.89 -10.75 14.86
N ALA A 66 -5.59 -12.03 15.14
CA ALA A 66 -5.14 -12.49 16.45
C ALA A 66 -3.60 -12.59 16.55
N GLU A 67 -2.94 -12.62 15.41
CA GLU A 67 -1.50 -12.80 15.26
C GLU A 67 -1.05 -11.96 14.08
N VAL A 68 0.10 -11.32 14.23
CA VAL A 68 0.65 -10.38 13.24
C VAL A 68 2.12 -10.64 12.99
N ARG A 69 2.62 -10.13 11.87
CA ARG A 69 4.06 -9.98 11.59
C ARG A 69 4.28 -8.64 10.88
N VAL A 70 5.44 -8.04 11.09
CA VAL A 70 5.78 -6.71 10.58
C VAL A 70 6.91 -6.82 9.57
N HIS A 71 6.79 -6.05 8.48
CA HIS A 71 7.80 -5.93 7.45
C HIS A 71 8.58 -4.63 7.65
N LEU A 72 9.90 -4.75 7.70
CA LEU A 72 10.85 -3.64 7.78
C LEU A 72 11.68 -3.58 6.50
N SER A 73 12.04 -2.37 6.07
CA SER A 73 12.73 -2.15 4.80
C SER A 73 13.98 -1.30 4.95
N ASN A 74 15.05 -1.77 4.31
CA ASN A 74 16.28 -1.04 4.04
C ASN A 74 16.55 -0.98 2.51
N ARG A 75 15.48 -0.99 1.71
CA ARG A 75 15.50 -1.16 0.25
C ARG A 75 16.33 -0.14 -0.51
N PHE A 76 16.39 1.10 -0.03
CA PHE A 76 17.20 2.17 -0.61
C PHE A 76 18.47 2.45 0.20
N GLY A 77 18.67 1.75 1.32
CA GLY A 77 19.88 1.88 2.12
C GLY A 77 21.09 1.23 1.47
N LYS A 78 22.24 1.90 1.57
CA LYS A 78 23.53 1.43 1.02
C LYS A 78 24.39 0.65 2.01
N MET A 79 23.98 0.61 3.28
CA MET A 79 24.66 -0.06 4.38
C MET A 79 23.67 -0.92 5.17
N PRO A 80 24.13 -1.95 5.90
CA PRO A 80 23.26 -2.69 6.82
C PRO A 80 22.61 -1.77 7.85
N LEU A 81 21.30 -1.91 8.04
CA LEU A 81 20.49 -1.17 9.01
C LEU A 81 20.26 -2.05 10.23
N ARG A 82 20.70 -1.60 11.41
CA ARG A 82 20.51 -2.33 12.68
C ARG A 82 19.46 -1.64 13.54
N PHE A 83 18.42 -2.39 13.88
CA PHE A 83 17.53 -2.04 14.99
C PHE A 83 17.92 -2.86 16.20
N THR A 84 18.15 -2.21 17.34
CA THR A 84 18.47 -2.90 18.60
C THR A 84 17.22 -3.41 19.30
N SER A 85 16.06 -2.80 19.04
CA SER A 85 14.76 -3.33 19.45
C SER A 85 13.64 -2.81 18.55
N VAL A 86 12.61 -3.65 18.35
CA VAL A 86 11.40 -3.32 17.57
C VAL A 86 10.18 -3.79 18.35
N HIS A 87 9.21 -2.91 18.53
CA HIS A 87 7.99 -3.17 19.29
C HIS A 87 6.73 -2.84 18.49
N ILE A 88 5.65 -3.55 18.79
CA ILE A 88 4.30 -3.27 18.33
C ILE A 88 3.37 -3.05 19.52
N ALA A 89 2.48 -2.06 19.42
CA ALA A 89 1.46 -1.79 20.43
C ALA A 89 0.19 -1.22 19.79
N ARG A 90 -0.94 -1.26 20.52
CA ARG A 90 -2.13 -0.53 20.08
C ARG A 90 -1.90 0.95 20.36
N ALA A 91 -2.08 1.81 19.37
CA ALA A 91 -1.98 3.25 19.58
C ALA A 91 -3.23 3.77 20.30
N ALA A 92 -3.09 4.85 21.07
CA ALA A 92 -4.23 5.49 21.73
C ALA A 92 -5.18 6.19 20.73
N SER A 93 -4.61 6.77 19.67
CA SER A 93 -5.30 7.34 18.51
C SER A 93 -4.29 7.52 17.36
N ALA A 94 -4.77 7.88 16.16
CA ALA A 94 -3.92 8.12 14.99
C ALA A 94 -2.90 9.26 15.24
N ALA A 95 -3.31 10.30 15.96
CA ALA A 95 -2.50 11.50 16.22
C ALA A 95 -1.88 11.51 17.64
N SER A 96 -1.55 10.36 18.22
CA SER A 96 -0.94 10.28 19.56
C SER A 96 0.34 9.45 19.62
N GLU A 97 1.33 9.96 20.35
CA GLU A 97 2.54 9.23 20.73
C GLU A 97 2.30 8.11 21.75
N LYS A 98 1.10 8.06 22.33
CA LYS A 98 0.75 7.16 23.42
C LYS A 98 0.28 5.81 22.88
N ILE A 99 0.68 4.76 23.59
CA ILE A 99 0.18 3.40 23.36
C ILE A 99 -0.78 3.00 24.48
N VAL A 100 -1.67 2.06 24.20
CA VAL A 100 -2.55 1.48 25.22
C VAL A 100 -1.71 0.68 26.20
N ALA A 101 -1.78 1.02 27.49
CA ALA A 101 -1.01 0.35 28.54
C ALA A 101 -1.22 -1.18 28.53
N GLY A 102 -0.12 -1.93 28.59
CA GLY A 102 -0.14 -3.39 28.56
C GLY A 102 -0.35 -4.02 27.17
N SER A 103 -0.48 -3.23 26.11
CA SER A 103 -0.57 -3.75 24.74
C SER A 103 0.79 -3.96 24.06
N ASP A 104 1.86 -3.39 24.60
CA ASP A 104 3.22 -3.51 24.07
C ASP A 104 3.68 -4.97 23.93
N LYS A 105 4.28 -5.26 22.78
CA LYS A 105 4.92 -6.53 22.46
C LYS A 105 6.23 -6.27 21.71
N THR A 106 7.31 -6.87 22.19
CA THR A 106 8.56 -6.98 21.45
C THR A 106 8.35 -7.89 20.22
N LEU A 107 8.88 -7.46 19.08
CA LEU A 107 9.01 -8.27 17.87
C LEU A 107 10.36 -8.98 17.88
N SER A 108 10.39 -10.19 17.34
CA SER A 108 11.63 -10.94 17.14
C SER A 108 11.89 -11.22 15.67
N PHE A 109 13.15 -11.47 15.34
CA PHE A 109 13.61 -11.86 14.02
C PHE A 109 14.51 -13.08 14.16
N SER A 110 14.02 -14.25 13.73
CA SER A 110 14.69 -15.54 13.98
C SER A 110 14.97 -15.76 15.47
N GLY A 111 14.04 -15.35 16.33
CA GLY A 111 14.09 -15.49 17.79
C GLY A 111 14.91 -14.41 18.54
N ASN A 112 15.56 -13.48 17.84
CA ASN A 112 16.31 -12.38 18.48
C ASN A 112 15.48 -11.10 18.51
N SER A 113 15.62 -10.28 19.54
CA SER A 113 14.93 -8.98 19.66
C SER A 113 15.58 -7.87 18.83
N ASP A 114 16.85 -8.02 18.45
CA ASP A 114 17.54 -7.14 17.51
C ASP A 114 17.52 -7.72 16.08
N VAL A 115 17.71 -6.84 15.11
CA VAL A 115 17.76 -7.23 13.69
C VAL A 115 18.75 -6.36 12.93
N THR A 116 19.50 -6.97 12.02
CA THR A 116 20.34 -6.27 11.05
C THR A 116 19.86 -6.61 9.64
N ILE A 117 19.28 -5.63 8.96
CA ILE A 117 18.73 -5.74 7.61
C ILE A 117 19.84 -5.36 6.61
N PRO A 118 20.24 -6.25 5.67
CA PRO A 118 21.22 -5.92 4.64
C PRO A 118 20.85 -4.68 3.83
N ALA A 119 21.84 -4.04 3.21
CA ALA A 119 21.61 -2.98 2.23
C ALA A 119 20.72 -3.50 1.09
N GLY A 120 19.69 -2.74 0.74
CA GLY A 120 18.77 -3.09 -0.36
C GLY A 120 17.77 -4.21 -0.05
N ALA A 121 17.62 -4.63 1.21
CA ALA A 121 16.78 -5.77 1.60
C ALA A 121 15.60 -5.38 2.50
N ASP A 122 14.62 -6.28 2.55
CA ASP A 122 13.43 -6.20 3.39
C ASP A 122 13.40 -7.44 4.31
N TYR A 123 13.05 -7.26 5.58
CA TYR A 123 12.95 -8.33 6.59
C TYR A 123 11.54 -8.39 7.17
N VAL A 124 11.08 -9.61 7.47
CA VAL A 124 9.80 -9.87 8.11
C VAL A 124 10.06 -10.40 9.52
N SER A 125 9.33 -9.88 10.52
CA SER A 125 9.41 -10.39 11.88
C SER A 125 8.90 -11.82 11.98
N ASP A 126 9.30 -12.51 13.05
CA ASP A 126 8.57 -13.68 13.52
C ASP A 126 7.12 -13.27 13.85
N SER A 127 6.21 -14.25 13.89
CA SER A 127 4.82 -13.98 14.24
C SER A 127 4.67 -13.71 15.74
N VAL A 128 3.78 -12.77 16.08
CA VAL A 128 3.49 -12.42 17.47
C VAL A 128 1.98 -12.49 17.73
N PRO A 129 1.54 -13.18 18.81
CA PRO A 129 0.17 -13.09 19.29
C PRO A 129 -0.15 -11.65 19.71
N PHE A 130 -0.94 -10.98 18.88
CA PHE A 130 -1.31 -9.59 19.05
C PHE A 130 -2.70 -9.40 18.46
N SER A 131 -3.71 -9.50 19.34
CA SER A 131 -5.10 -9.29 18.91
C SER A 131 -5.32 -7.81 18.61
N VAL A 132 -5.73 -7.53 17.37
CA VAL A 132 -5.96 -6.17 16.87
C VAL A 132 -7.27 -6.12 16.07
N PRO A 133 -8.20 -5.19 16.38
CA PRO A 133 -9.42 -5.02 15.60
C PRO A 133 -9.13 -4.48 14.17
N ALA A 134 -10.06 -4.72 13.24
CA ALA A 134 -10.04 -4.03 11.94
C ALA A 134 -10.19 -2.51 12.14
N LEU A 135 -9.64 -1.72 11.21
CA LEU A 135 -9.73 -0.25 11.21
C LEU A 135 -9.18 0.39 12.50
N SER A 136 -8.19 -0.23 13.13
CA SER A 136 -7.60 0.26 14.36
C SER A 136 -6.15 0.71 14.16
N GLU A 137 -5.71 1.55 15.09
CA GLU A 137 -4.40 2.17 15.04
C GLU A 137 -3.36 1.33 15.78
N VAL A 138 -2.23 1.10 15.12
CA VAL A 138 -1.10 0.35 15.65
C VAL A 138 0.14 1.24 15.64
N ALA A 139 0.90 1.22 16.72
CA ALA A 139 2.20 1.86 16.81
C ALA A 139 3.30 0.82 16.59
N ILE A 140 4.18 1.06 15.63
CA ILE A 140 5.47 0.38 15.49
C ILE A 140 6.55 1.30 16.05
N THR A 141 7.30 0.82 17.04
CA THR A 141 8.37 1.58 17.68
C THR A 141 9.71 0.92 17.42
N LEU A 142 10.62 1.65 16.79
CA LEU A 142 11.95 1.21 16.38
C LEU A 142 12.99 1.94 17.24
N HIS A 143 14.01 1.23 17.73
CA HIS A 143 15.19 1.87 18.30
C HIS A 143 16.45 1.43 17.54
N ALA A 144 17.33 2.40 17.26
CA ALA A 144 18.60 2.18 16.62
C ALA A 144 19.69 3.04 17.27
N ASP A 145 20.86 2.44 17.48
CA ASP A 145 22.05 3.18 17.94
C ASP A 145 22.50 4.20 16.87
N ALA A 146 22.29 3.87 15.59
CA ALA A 146 22.58 4.72 14.45
C ALA A 146 21.62 4.42 13.27
N PHE A 147 20.73 5.36 12.96
CA PHE A 147 20.00 5.37 11.69
C PHE A 147 20.93 5.78 10.54
N PRO A 148 20.73 5.24 9.32
CA PRO A 148 21.52 5.61 8.17
C PRO A 148 21.18 7.04 7.72
N ALA A 149 22.17 7.75 7.14
CA ALA A 149 21.94 9.06 6.56
C ALA A 149 21.03 8.99 5.32
N GLU A 150 21.23 7.98 4.46
CA GLU A 150 20.29 7.65 3.38
C GLU A 150 19.21 6.70 3.89
N GLN A 151 17.97 7.19 3.91
CA GLN A 151 16.88 6.53 4.62
C GLN A 151 15.85 5.98 3.64
N THR A 152 15.43 4.75 3.89
CA THR A 152 14.25 4.18 3.26
C THR A 152 13.03 4.66 4.03
N GLY A 153 12.03 5.19 3.33
CA GLY A 153 10.80 5.63 3.96
C GLY A 153 9.70 5.95 2.98
N HIS A 154 8.69 6.64 3.49
CA HIS A 154 7.51 7.03 2.76
C HIS A 154 7.09 8.43 3.20
N PRO A 155 7.60 9.49 2.53
CA PRO A 155 7.31 10.87 2.90
C PRO A 155 5.84 11.28 2.75
N GLY A 156 5.10 10.60 1.85
CA GLY A 156 3.66 10.76 1.66
C GLY A 156 2.81 10.12 2.76
N SER A 157 3.34 9.88 3.96
CA SER A 157 2.59 9.07 4.94
C SER A 157 1.31 9.72 5.43
N ARG A 158 1.20 11.06 5.43
CA ARG A 158 0.10 11.87 6.02
C ARG A 158 -0.26 11.35 7.42
N ALA A 159 0.78 10.93 8.13
CA ALA A 159 0.72 10.34 9.45
C ALA A 159 1.88 10.85 10.28
N THR A 160 1.60 11.20 11.53
CA THR A 160 2.58 11.72 12.48
C THR A 160 3.37 10.57 13.09
N SER A 161 4.69 10.64 12.92
CA SER A 161 5.69 9.85 13.64
C SER A 161 6.33 10.68 14.76
N TYR A 162 6.79 9.99 15.79
CA TYR A 162 7.32 10.56 17.02
C TYR A 162 8.75 10.09 17.24
N LEU A 163 9.67 11.03 17.30
CA LEU A 163 11.09 10.76 17.49
C LEU A 163 11.57 11.30 18.83
N ALA A 164 12.38 10.51 19.54
CA ALA A 164 13.07 10.93 20.76
C ALA A 164 14.39 10.16 20.90
N HIS A 165 15.34 10.72 21.64
CA HIS A 165 16.61 10.05 21.94
C HIS A 165 16.50 9.02 23.06
N GLY A 166 17.38 8.01 23.01
CA GLY A 166 17.44 6.87 23.90
C GLY A 166 16.46 5.76 23.53
N ASP A 167 16.62 4.62 24.20
CA ASP A 167 15.74 3.46 24.05
C ASP A 167 14.42 3.66 24.84
N LEU A 168 13.36 3.97 24.11
CA LEU A 168 12.01 4.22 24.63
C LEU A 168 10.97 3.27 24.02
N VAL A 169 11.40 2.12 23.45
CA VAL A 169 10.51 1.25 22.68
C VAL A 169 9.27 0.78 23.44
N ALA A 170 9.43 0.44 24.72
CA ALA A 170 8.35 -0.03 25.60
C ALA A 170 7.63 1.09 26.37
N ALA A 171 8.03 2.36 26.18
CA ALA A 171 7.46 3.48 26.93
C ALA A 171 5.98 3.69 26.55
N THR A 172 5.09 3.77 27.54
CA THR A 172 3.66 4.02 27.25
C THR A 172 3.42 5.38 26.60
N GLU A 173 4.27 6.36 26.91
CA GLU A 173 4.25 7.71 26.34
C GLU A 173 5.68 8.15 26.04
N ILE A 174 5.88 8.95 24.99
CA ILE A 174 7.18 9.55 24.65
C ILE A 174 7.04 11.08 24.79
N PRO A 175 7.17 11.61 26.01
CA PRO A 175 6.93 13.03 26.25
C PRO A 175 7.95 13.89 25.50
N ASN A 176 7.50 15.03 24.97
CA ASN A 176 8.32 15.98 24.20
C ASN A 176 9.01 15.37 22.96
N SER A 177 8.44 14.31 22.39
CA SER A 177 8.90 13.78 21.12
C SER A 177 8.79 14.82 20.00
N LYS A 178 9.78 14.81 19.11
CA LYS A 178 9.75 15.53 17.84
C LYS A 178 8.70 14.87 16.93
N LYS A 179 7.79 15.67 16.39
CA LYS A 179 6.78 15.21 15.43
C LYS A 179 7.31 15.33 14.00
N ILE A 180 7.10 14.30 13.21
CA ILE A 180 7.55 14.20 11.81
C ILE A 180 6.44 13.54 11.01
N GLU A 181 5.99 14.17 9.92
CA GLU A 181 4.84 13.68 9.13
C GLU A 181 5.24 12.69 8.03
N HIS A 182 6.07 11.70 8.37
CA HIS A 182 6.62 10.70 7.45
C HIS A 182 6.69 9.32 8.12
N TRP A 183 6.65 8.26 7.32
CA TRP A 183 7.08 6.93 7.77
C TRP A 183 8.50 6.62 7.31
N TYR A 184 9.24 5.83 8.08
CA TYR A 184 10.59 5.37 7.81
C TYR A 184 10.72 3.90 8.14
N PHE A 185 11.38 3.14 7.27
CA PHE A 185 11.78 1.75 7.47
C PHE A 185 10.66 0.73 7.75
N ILE A 186 9.39 1.13 7.91
CA ILE A 186 8.24 0.23 8.01
C ILE A 186 7.60 0.07 6.63
N ALA A 187 7.32 -1.18 6.24
CA ALA A 187 6.83 -1.51 4.89
C ALA A 187 5.48 -2.23 4.88
N GLY A 188 5.13 -2.94 5.95
CA GLY A 188 3.86 -3.66 5.98
C GLY A 188 3.55 -4.30 7.32
N ILE A 189 2.28 -4.63 7.52
CA ILE A 189 1.79 -5.45 8.63
C ILE A 189 0.86 -6.51 8.05
N ASP A 190 1.22 -7.77 8.21
CA ASP A 190 0.34 -8.88 7.89
C ASP A 190 -0.40 -9.35 9.15
N VAL A 191 -1.63 -9.78 8.96
CA VAL A 191 -2.42 -10.45 9.97
C VAL A 191 -2.66 -11.90 9.54
N HIS A 192 -2.68 -12.81 10.51
CA HIS A 192 -3.02 -14.20 10.25
C HIS A 192 -4.55 -14.32 10.18
N ALA A 193 -5.06 -14.56 8.97
CA ALA A 193 -6.48 -14.49 8.66
C ALA A 193 -7.12 -15.88 8.47
N VAL A 194 -8.43 -15.93 8.72
CA VAL A 194 -9.27 -17.10 8.43
C VAL A 194 -9.45 -17.29 6.91
N PRO A 195 -9.84 -18.50 6.45
CA PRO A 195 -10.15 -18.72 5.04
C PRO A 195 -11.20 -17.74 4.48
N GLY A 196 -10.97 -17.26 3.25
CA GLY A 196 -11.89 -16.32 2.59
C GLY A 196 -11.69 -14.85 2.96
N VAL A 197 -10.50 -14.49 3.46
CA VAL A 197 -9.97 -13.13 3.56
C VAL A 197 -8.87 -12.98 2.51
N ALA A 198 -8.72 -11.80 1.92
CA ALA A 198 -7.68 -11.47 0.95
C ALA A 198 -7.38 -9.97 1.00
N SER A 199 -6.44 -9.51 0.18
CA SER A 199 -6.14 -8.08 0.02
C SER A 199 -6.36 -7.59 -1.42
N VAL A 200 -6.67 -6.30 -1.52
CA VAL A 200 -6.64 -5.49 -2.72
C VAL A 200 -5.53 -4.45 -2.60
N VAL A 201 -4.68 -4.35 -3.60
CA VAL A 201 -3.68 -3.28 -3.70
C VAL A 201 -4.28 -2.11 -4.49
N ALA A 202 -4.18 -0.91 -3.93
CA ALA A 202 -4.40 0.34 -4.63
C ALA A 202 -3.03 0.87 -5.09
N LEU A 203 -2.65 0.57 -6.33
CA LEU A 203 -1.41 1.04 -6.94
C LEU A 203 -1.66 2.40 -7.58
N GLY A 204 -0.93 3.44 -7.15
CA GLY A 204 -1.10 4.74 -7.76
C GLY A 204 -0.10 5.82 -7.41
N ASP A 205 -0.49 7.04 -7.77
CA ASP A 205 0.29 8.25 -7.56
C ASP A 205 -0.15 9.03 -6.29
N SER A 206 0.10 10.35 -6.23
CA SER A 206 -0.26 11.24 -5.11
C SER A 206 -1.74 11.22 -4.76
N ILE A 207 -2.63 10.92 -5.72
CA ILE A 207 -4.07 10.81 -5.50
C ILE A 207 -4.37 9.55 -4.70
N THR A 208 -3.69 8.44 -4.98
CA THR A 208 -3.84 7.21 -4.20
C THR A 208 -3.14 7.30 -2.85
N ASP A 209 -1.94 7.89 -2.85
CA ASP A 209 -1.12 8.14 -1.68
C ASP A 209 -1.84 9.04 -0.64
N GLY A 210 -2.68 9.97 -1.12
CA GLY A 210 -3.62 10.74 -0.30
C GLY A 210 -3.25 12.21 -0.11
N HIS A 211 -2.64 12.87 -1.09
CA HIS A 211 -2.42 14.32 -1.01
C HIS A 211 -3.76 15.07 -0.87
N GLY A 212 -3.86 16.03 0.03
CA GLY A 212 -5.12 16.75 0.30
C GLY A 212 -6.04 16.06 1.31
N ALA A 213 -5.72 14.84 1.77
CA ALA A 213 -6.36 14.25 2.94
C ALA A 213 -5.90 14.91 4.24
N THR A 214 -6.63 14.68 5.34
CA THR A 214 -6.29 15.23 6.65
C THR A 214 -5.13 14.43 7.25
N THR A 215 -4.04 15.08 7.69
CA THR A 215 -2.97 14.40 8.45
C THR A 215 -3.55 13.71 9.68
N ASP A 216 -3.23 12.42 9.87
CA ASP A 216 -3.80 11.54 10.90
C ASP A 216 -5.32 11.32 10.81
N GLY A 217 -5.95 11.67 9.67
CA GLY A 217 -7.40 11.61 9.49
C GLY A 217 -7.94 10.29 8.97
N ASN A 218 -7.10 9.47 8.33
CA ASN A 218 -7.48 8.21 7.68
C ASN A 218 -8.69 8.39 6.73
N ASP A 219 -8.66 9.47 5.93
CA ASP A 219 -9.74 9.91 5.04
C ASP A 219 -9.35 9.91 3.55
N ARG A 220 -8.34 9.12 3.19
CA ARG A 220 -7.96 8.84 1.79
C ARG A 220 -8.94 7.86 1.18
N TRP A 221 -9.02 7.80 -0.15
CA TRP A 221 -9.95 6.87 -0.78
C TRP A 221 -9.69 5.39 -0.44
N PRO A 222 -8.44 4.91 -0.26
CA PRO A 222 -8.19 3.54 0.19
C PRO A 222 -8.67 3.29 1.63
N ASP A 223 -8.51 4.25 2.53
CA ASP A 223 -8.98 4.16 3.94
C ASP A 223 -10.52 4.10 3.99
N VAL A 224 -11.18 4.98 3.22
CA VAL A 224 -12.64 4.98 3.13
C VAL A 224 -13.15 3.68 2.48
N LEU A 225 -12.44 3.14 1.48
CA LEU A 225 -12.77 1.85 0.89
C LEU A 225 -12.61 0.70 1.90
N ALA A 226 -11.52 0.68 2.68
CA ALA A 226 -11.32 -0.30 3.74
C ALA A 226 -12.49 -0.30 4.73
N LYS A 227 -12.92 0.88 5.17
CA LYS A 227 -14.07 1.03 6.06
C LYS A 227 -15.37 0.50 5.46
N ARG A 228 -15.60 0.75 4.17
CA ARG A 228 -16.78 0.25 3.44
C ARG A 228 -16.76 -1.27 3.31
N LEU A 229 -15.62 -1.85 2.97
CA LEU A 229 -15.45 -3.31 2.84
C LEU A 229 -15.67 -4.02 4.17
N GLU A 230 -15.04 -3.53 5.24
CA GLU A 230 -15.22 -4.06 6.58
C GLU A 230 -16.67 -3.98 7.04
N SER A 231 -17.33 -2.83 6.83
CA SER A 231 -18.75 -2.67 7.18
C SER A 231 -19.67 -3.58 6.37
N SER A 232 -19.32 -3.88 5.11
CA SER A 232 -20.12 -4.72 4.23
C SER A 232 -19.97 -6.22 4.55
N ARG A 233 -18.78 -6.65 5.01
CA ARG A 233 -18.43 -8.07 5.22
C ARG A 233 -17.46 -8.30 6.38
N PRO A 234 -17.83 -8.03 7.65
CA PRO A 234 -16.89 -8.06 8.78
C PRO A 234 -16.15 -9.39 9.05
N LYS A 235 -16.64 -10.51 8.48
CA LYS A 235 -16.06 -11.86 8.70
C LYS A 235 -15.22 -12.38 7.53
N LYS A 236 -15.27 -11.71 6.38
CA LYS A 236 -14.59 -12.06 5.11
C LYS A 236 -14.22 -10.78 4.37
N SER A 237 -13.70 -9.82 5.13
CA SER A 237 -13.35 -8.51 4.62
C SER A 237 -12.17 -8.65 3.66
N ILE A 238 -12.03 -7.67 2.78
CA ILE A 238 -10.88 -7.54 1.89
C ILE A 238 -10.05 -6.39 2.41
N ALA A 239 -8.80 -6.67 2.77
CA ALA A 239 -7.87 -5.64 3.19
C ALA A 239 -7.53 -4.71 2.03
N VAL A 240 -7.44 -3.41 2.27
CA VAL A 240 -7.00 -2.43 1.27
C VAL A 240 -5.59 -1.97 1.61
N LEU A 241 -4.68 -2.14 0.65
CA LEU A 241 -3.27 -1.74 0.76
C LEU A 241 -3.06 -0.50 -0.09
N ASN A 242 -2.59 0.59 0.53
CA ASN A 242 -2.29 1.82 -0.18
C ASN A 242 -0.83 1.81 -0.65
N GLU A 243 -0.65 1.60 -1.95
CA GLU A 243 0.65 1.59 -2.62
C GLU A 243 0.77 2.82 -3.54
N GLY A 244 0.30 3.96 -3.02
CA GLY A 244 0.42 5.26 -3.65
C GLY A 244 1.79 5.88 -3.47
N ILE A 245 2.36 6.53 -4.48
CA ILE A 245 3.57 7.36 -4.32
C ILE A 245 3.31 8.74 -4.94
N GLY A 246 3.54 9.81 -4.17
CA GLY A 246 3.50 11.17 -4.72
C GLY A 246 4.35 11.34 -5.99
N GLY A 247 3.76 11.92 -7.05
CA GLY A 247 4.46 12.13 -8.32
C GLY A 247 4.84 10.84 -9.06
N ASN A 248 4.30 9.67 -8.69
CA ASN A 248 4.60 8.43 -9.38
C ASN A 248 4.06 8.42 -10.81
N ARG A 249 4.72 7.62 -11.64
CA ARG A 249 4.45 7.51 -13.07
C ARG A 249 4.54 6.06 -13.48
N LEU A 250 3.88 5.73 -14.59
CA LEU A 250 3.99 4.42 -15.23
C LEU A 250 5.38 4.18 -15.79
N LEU A 251 5.93 5.18 -16.48
CA LEU A 251 7.05 4.99 -17.41
C LEU A 251 8.42 5.39 -16.85
N HIS A 252 8.44 6.37 -15.94
CA HIS A 252 9.66 7.03 -15.52
C HIS A 252 9.67 7.24 -14.01
N ASP A 253 10.83 7.14 -13.37
CA ASP A 253 10.92 7.38 -11.92
C ASP A 253 10.52 8.83 -11.58
N GLY A 254 9.85 9.02 -10.46
CA GLY A 254 9.47 10.34 -9.93
C GLY A 254 10.15 10.57 -8.59
N THR A 255 9.36 10.89 -7.56
CA THR A 255 9.82 10.87 -6.16
C THR A 255 10.25 9.46 -5.73
N GLY A 256 9.66 8.41 -6.32
CA GLY A 256 10.07 7.02 -6.17
C GLY A 256 10.21 6.30 -7.52
N PRO A 257 10.55 4.99 -7.50
CA PRO A 257 10.62 4.18 -8.71
C PRO A 257 9.28 4.17 -9.47
N ASN A 258 9.32 4.13 -10.79
CA ASN A 258 8.12 4.00 -11.62
C ASN A 258 7.28 2.75 -11.26
N ALA A 259 5.98 2.81 -11.56
CA ALA A 259 5.02 1.77 -11.20
C ALA A 259 5.42 0.36 -11.70
N LEU A 260 6.03 0.26 -12.90
CA LEU A 260 6.48 -1.02 -13.44
C LEU A 260 7.66 -1.62 -12.67
N ALA A 261 8.60 -0.77 -12.23
CA ALA A 261 9.80 -1.17 -11.50
C ALA A 261 9.51 -1.57 -10.04
N ARG A 262 8.46 -1.01 -9.42
CA ARG A 262 8.03 -1.37 -8.06
C ARG A 262 6.98 -2.46 -8.00
N PHE A 263 6.42 -2.89 -9.14
CA PHE A 263 5.27 -3.80 -9.22
C PHE A 263 5.44 -5.12 -8.46
N ASP A 264 6.61 -5.78 -8.55
CA ASP A 264 6.82 -7.06 -7.85
C ASP A 264 6.72 -6.90 -6.34
N HIS A 265 7.24 -5.80 -5.81
CA HIS A 265 7.28 -5.55 -4.37
C HIS A 265 5.93 -5.01 -3.87
N ASP A 266 5.41 -3.97 -4.53
CA ASP A 266 4.22 -3.27 -4.06
C ASP A 266 2.93 -4.04 -4.40
N VAL A 267 2.97 -4.99 -5.35
CA VAL A 267 1.78 -5.78 -5.72
C VAL A 267 2.01 -7.27 -5.49
N LEU A 268 2.95 -7.89 -6.21
CA LEU A 268 3.03 -9.36 -6.27
C LEU A 268 3.46 -9.99 -4.95
N ALA A 269 4.31 -9.31 -4.18
CA ALA A 269 4.80 -9.77 -2.90
C ALA A 269 3.80 -9.59 -1.75
N GLN A 270 2.71 -8.85 -1.96
CA GLN A 270 1.74 -8.54 -0.90
C GLN A 270 0.96 -9.78 -0.46
N ALA A 271 0.97 -10.05 0.84
CA ALA A 271 0.36 -11.24 1.40
C ALA A 271 -1.16 -11.25 1.13
N GLY A 272 -1.66 -12.37 0.59
CA GLY A 272 -3.09 -12.56 0.34
C GLY A 272 -3.65 -11.74 -0.82
N VAL A 273 -2.82 -11.11 -1.66
CA VAL A 273 -3.31 -10.27 -2.77
C VAL A 273 -4.12 -11.08 -3.76
N ARG A 274 -5.29 -10.56 -4.11
CA ARG A 274 -6.19 -11.14 -5.13
C ARG A 274 -6.73 -10.11 -6.11
N TYR A 275 -6.63 -8.83 -5.74
CA TYR A 275 -7.15 -7.73 -6.51
C TYR A 275 -6.12 -6.61 -6.60
N LEU A 276 -6.15 -5.89 -7.70
CA LEU A 276 -5.36 -4.70 -7.94
C LEU A 276 -6.27 -3.62 -8.53
N ILE A 277 -6.26 -2.43 -7.95
CA ILE A 277 -6.83 -1.21 -8.53
C ILE A 277 -5.67 -0.34 -8.99
N VAL A 278 -5.63 0.01 -10.27
CA VAL A 278 -4.56 0.82 -10.87
C VAL A 278 -5.10 2.21 -11.16
N LEU A 279 -4.60 3.22 -10.45
CA LEU A 279 -4.83 4.65 -10.71
C LEU A 279 -3.48 5.34 -10.90
N GLU A 280 -3.03 5.39 -12.15
CA GLU A 280 -1.73 5.92 -12.55
C GLU A 280 -1.85 6.66 -13.87
N GLY A 281 -0.89 7.54 -14.16
CA GLY A 281 -0.73 8.18 -15.47
C GLY A 281 -0.91 9.69 -15.49
N ILE A 282 -1.44 10.29 -14.43
CA ILE A 282 -1.66 11.75 -14.40
C ILE A 282 -0.33 12.51 -14.44
N ASN A 283 0.71 11.99 -13.77
CA ASN A 283 2.02 12.62 -13.74
C ASN A 283 2.83 12.32 -15.02
N ASP A 284 2.57 11.20 -15.71
CA ASP A 284 3.14 10.93 -17.04
C ASP A 284 2.68 12.01 -18.03
N ILE A 285 1.37 12.25 -18.07
CA ILE A 285 0.73 13.27 -18.93
C ILE A 285 1.12 14.68 -18.50
N GLY A 286 0.98 14.99 -17.20
CA GLY A 286 1.26 16.33 -16.67
C GLY A 286 2.72 16.74 -16.87
N THR A 287 3.67 15.81 -16.68
CA THR A 287 5.10 16.14 -16.83
C THR A 287 5.50 16.40 -18.28
N LEU A 288 4.82 15.79 -19.26
CA LEU A 288 5.17 15.91 -20.68
C LEU A 288 5.24 17.37 -21.13
N THR A 289 4.25 18.17 -20.73
CA THR A 289 4.12 19.57 -21.14
C THR A 289 4.36 20.57 -20.01
N ARG A 290 4.84 20.12 -18.85
CA ARG A 290 4.97 20.98 -17.65
C ARG A 290 5.87 22.19 -17.90
N ASP A 291 7.01 21.96 -18.56
CA ASP A 291 8.05 22.97 -18.72
C ASP A 291 7.97 23.67 -20.09
N ALA A 292 7.48 22.99 -21.14
CA ALA A 292 7.24 23.54 -22.47
C ALA A 292 6.30 22.64 -23.29
N ASP A 293 5.67 23.21 -24.33
CA ASP A 293 4.91 22.43 -25.31
C ASP A 293 5.80 21.46 -26.10
N VAL A 294 5.23 20.32 -26.50
CA VAL A 294 5.91 19.29 -27.31
C VAL A 294 5.16 19.03 -28.63
N PRO A 295 5.83 18.48 -29.67
CA PRO A 295 5.15 18.10 -30.91
C PRO A 295 4.11 17.00 -30.72
N ASP A 296 3.11 16.95 -31.61
CA ASP A 296 2.02 15.95 -31.58
C ASP A 296 2.50 14.50 -31.54
N ALA A 297 3.65 14.21 -32.17
CA ALA A 297 4.25 12.89 -32.16
C ALA A 297 4.69 12.44 -30.73
N GLU A 298 5.06 13.38 -29.85
CA GLU A 298 5.46 13.06 -28.48
C GLU A 298 4.23 12.75 -27.60
N HIS A 299 3.13 13.48 -27.80
CA HIS A 299 1.83 13.18 -27.21
C HIS A 299 1.35 11.77 -27.59
N GLU A 300 1.33 11.46 -28.89
CA GLU A 300 0.94 10.12 -29.38
C GLU A 300 1.85 9.02 -28.82
N ALA A 301 3.17 9.24 -28.82
CA ALA A 301 4.13 8.29 -28.29
C ALA A 301 4.00 8.09 -26.77
N LEU A 302 3.61 9.13 -26.02
CA LEU A 302 3.33 9.00 -24.59
C LEU A 302 2.13 8.10 -24.36
N VAL A 303 0.97 8.42 -24.96
CA VAL A 303 -0.26 7.65 -24.78
C VAL A 303 -0.06 6.19 -25.18
N HIS A 304 0.63 5.93 -26.29
CA HIS A 304 0.97 4.57 -26.71
C HIS A 304 1.79 3.84 -25.63
N ARG A 305 2.84 4.48 -25.10
CA ARG A 305 3.70 3.87 -24.07
C ARG A 305 2.96 3.64 -22.76
N MET A 306 2.08 4.55 -22.35
CA MET A 306 1.23 4.38 -21.17
C MET A 306 0.30 3.18 -21.33
N ILE A 307 -0.35 3.03 -22.50
CA ILE A 307 -1.17 1.86 -22.82
C ILE A 307 -0.34 0.57 -22.71
N ALA A 308 0.84 0.54 -23.33
CA ALA A 308 1.73 -0.62 -23.23
C ALA A 308 2.14 -0.92 -21.77
N ALA A 309 2.34 0.09 -20.93
CA ALA A 309 2.61 -0.09 -19.50
C ALA A 309 1.42 -0.71 -18.75
N TYR A 310 0.19 -0.26 -19.01
CA TYR A 310 -1.01 -0.89 -18.45
C TYR A 310 -1.13 -2.35 -18.89
N GLU A 311 -0.85 -2.67 -20.16
CA GLU A 311 -0.84 -4.04 -20.65
C GLU A 311 0.19 -4.92 -19.94
N GLN A 312 1.37 -4.38 -19.61
CA GLN A 312 2.37 -5.10 -18.80
C GLN A 312 1.88 -5.34 -17.37
N ILE A 313 1.28 -4.35 -16.72
CA ILE A 313 0.68 -4.50 -15.38
C ILE A 313 -0.39 -5.60 -15.40
N ILE A 314 -1.31 -5.54 -16.38
CA ILE A 314 -2.39 -6.53 -16.54
C ILE A 314 -1.81 -7.94 -16.75
N THR A 315 -0.83 -8.08 -17.65
CA THR A 315 -0.22 -9.37 -17.97
C THR A 315 0.44 -9.98 -16.74
N ARG A 316 1.20 -9.18 -15.99
CA ARG A 316 1.93 -9.65 -14.80
C ARG A 316 0.97 -10.02 -13.68
N ALA A 317 0.02 -9.15 -13.31
CA ALA A 317 -0.96 -9.49 -12.28
C ALA A 317 -1.81 -10.72 -12.62
N ARG A 318 -2.30 -10.86 -13.86
CA ARG A 318 -3.08 -12.03 -14.27
C ARG A 318 -2.27 -13.33 -14.24
N THR A 319 -0.97 -13.26 -14.52
CA THR A 319 -0.06 -14.41 -14.40
C THR A 319 -0.02 -14.95 -12.97
N ASP A 320 -0.12 -14.06 -11.98
CA ASP A 320 -0.18 -14.39 -10.55
C ASP A 320 -1.62 -14.54 -10.01
N GLY A 321 -2.61 -14.64 -10.90
CA GLY A 321 -4.02 -14.84 -10.53
C GLY A 321 -4.67 -13.64 -9.85
N ILE A 322 -4.11 -12.44 -10.02
CA ILE A 322 -4.63 -11.19 -9.48
C ILE A 322 -5.60 -10.58 -10.51
N LYS A 323 -6.81 -10.25 -10.05
CA LYS A 323 -7.81 -9.54 -10.85
C LYS A 323 -7.49 -8.05 -10.89
N VAL A 324 -7.41 -7.47 -12.09
CA VAL A 324 -6.97 -6.09 -12.32
C VAL A 324 -8.15 -5.20 -12.67
N ILE A 325 -8.30 -4.13 -11.90
CA ILE A 325 -9.34 -3.11 -12.01
C ILE A 325 -8.66 -1.83 -12.46
N GLY A 326 -9.01 -1.34 -13.66
CA GLY A 326 -8.52 -0.05 -14.14
C GLY A 326 -9.32 1.09 -13.53
N ALA A 327 -8.64 2.12 -13.03
CA ALA A 327 -9.28 3.37 -12.64
C ALA A 327 -8.91 4.47 -13.64
N THR A 328 -9.90 5.21 -14.12
CA THR A 328 -9.69 6.32 -15.07
C THR A 328 -8.96 7.48 -14.40
N ILE A 329 -8.03 8.10 -15.13
CA ILE A 329 -7.25 9.28 -14.73
C ILE A 329 -8.18 10.48 -14.52
N LEU A 330 -8.07 11.13 -13.36
CA LEU A 330 -8.93 12.25 -12.96
C LEU A 330 -8.69 13.49 -13.84
N PRO A 331 -9.71 14.35 -14.02
CA PRO A 331 -9.53 15.64 -14.66
C PRO A 331 -8.60 16.53 -13.83
N PHE A 332 -7.80 17.35 -14.50
CA PHE A 332 -6.84 18.25 -13.82
C PHE A 332 -6.65 19.59 -14.50
N VAL A 333 -7.52 19.97 -15.44
CA VAL A 333 -7.48 21.30 -16.03
C VAL A 333 -7.69 22.37 -14.95
N GLY A 334 -6.84 23.39 -14.99
CA GLY A 334 -6.74 24.40 -13.93
C GLY A 334 -5.54 24.18 -13.01
N SER A 335 -4.90 23.00 -13.02
CA SER A 335 -3.72 22.74 -12.19
C SER A 335 -2.61 23.76 -12.47
N GLY A 336 -2.25 24.53 -11.43
CA GLY A 336 -1.13 25.45 -11.48
C GLY A 336 0.23 24.75 -11.47
N TYR A 337 0.27 23.43 -11.23
CA TYR A 337 1.51 22.65 -11.22
C TYR A 337 1.87 22.11 -12.61
N TYR A 338 0.87 21.63 -13.36
CA TYR A 338 1.07 21.01 -14.68
C TYR A 338 0.69 21.89 -15.87
N HIS A 339 -0.05 22.98 -15.64
CA HIS A 339 -0.51 23.90 -16.69
C HIS A 339 -1.16 23.18 -17.89
N PRO A 340 -2.07 22.21 -17.68
CA PRO A 340 -2.62 21.41 -18.78
C PRO A 340 -3.38 22.26 -19.80
N GLY A 341 -3.05 22.03 -21.07
CA GLY A 341 -3.76 22.58 -22.21
C GLY A 341 -4.66 21.54 -22.90
N GLN A 342 -5.25 21.93 -24.03
CA GLN A 342 -6.15 21.04 -24.79
C GLN A 342 -5.50 19.71 -25.17
N LYS A 343 -4.22 19.71 -25.60
CA LYS A 343 -3.52 18.48 -25.99
C LYS A 343 -3.29 17.54 -24.81
N THR A 344 -2.94 18.09 -23.65
CA THR A 344 -2.79 17.33 -22.40
C THR A 344 -4.11 16.66 -22.00
N GLU A 345 -5.24 17.37 -22.16
CA GLU A 345 -6.57 16.82 -21.93
C GLU A 345 -6.96 15.76 -22.97
N ASP A 346 -6.60 15.96 -24.24
CA ASP A 346 -6.82 14.99 -25.31
C ASP A 346 -6.09 13.66 -25.04
N ASP A 347 -4.86 13.73 -24.50
CA ASP A 347 -4.08 12.55 -24.06
C ASP A 347 -4.75 11.81 -22.91
N ARG A 348 -5.19 12.55 -21.89
CA ARG A 348 -5.91 11.99 -20.73
C ARG A 348 -7.17 11.28 -21.18
N GLU A 349 -7.96 11.90 -22.04
CA GLU A 349 -9.16 11.31 -22.60
C GLU A 349 -8.84 10.12 -23.51
N ALA A 350 -7.71 10.12 -24.25
CA ALA A 350 -7.28 8.97 -25.03
C ALA A 350 -6.94 7.76 -24.15
N ALA A 351 -6.16 7.97 -23.09
CA ALA A 351 -5.87 6.93 -22.11
C ALA A 351 -7.13 6.41 -21.43
N ASN A 352 -8.02 7.31 -20.97
CA ASN A 352 -9.27 6.94 -20.33
C ASN A 352 -10.25 6.21 -21.25
N ARG A 353 -10.32 6.58 -22.54
CA ARG A 353 -11.08 5.82 -23.53
C ARG A 353 -10.58 4.39 -23.61
N TRP A 354 -9.27 4.17 -23.65
CA TRP A 354 -8.69 2.82 -23.67
C TRP A 354 -9.00 2.05 -22.38
N ILE A 355 -8.86 2.69 -21.20
CA ILE A 355 -9.19 2.08 -19.90
C ILE A 355 -10.64 1.59 -19.86
N ARG A 356 -11.58 2.39 -20.39
CA ARG A 356 -13.02 2.09 -20.38
C ARG A 356 -13.44 0.96 -21.32
N VAL A 357 -12.63 0.61 -22.32
CA VAL A 357 -12.99 -0.44 -23.28
C VAL A 357 -13.06 -1.81 -22.57
N PRO A 358 -14.22 -2.51 -22.64
CA PRO A 358 -14.34 -3.83 -22.03
C PRO A 358 -13.34 -4.83 -22.59
N GLY A 359 -12.73 -5.63 -21.72
CA GLY A 359 -11.81 -6.70 -22.10
C GLY A 359 -10.33 -6.39 -21.88
N HIS A 360 -9.95 -5.11 -21.74
CA HIS A 360 -8.59 -4.74 -21.32
C HIS A 360 -8.38 -5.11 -19.85
N PHE A 361 -9.06 -4.41 -18.94
CA PHE A 361 -9.12 -4.73 -17.51
C PHE A 361 -10.25 -5.73 -17.19
N ASP A 362 -10.17 -6.38 -16.03
CA ASP A 362 -11.22 -7.29 -15.56
C ASP A 362 -12.46 -6.55 -15.06
N ALA A 363 -12.29 -5.29 -14.65
CA ALA A 363 -13.34 -4.32 -14.38
C ALA A 363 -12.76 -2.89 -14.45
N VAL A 364 -13.65 -1.88 -14.45
CA VAL A 364 -13.26 -0.47 -14.47
C VAL A 364 -14.01 0.29 -13.37
N VAL A 365 -13.33 1.20 -12.69
CA VAL A 365 -13.94 2.22 -11.84
C VAL A 365 -13.69 3.59 -12.47
N ASP A 366 -14.77 4.28 -12.85
CA ASP A 366 -14.68 5.54 -13.60
C ASP A 366 -14.56 6.74 -12.63
N PHE A 367 -13.38 6.90 -12.03
CA PHE A 367 -13.08 8.03 -11.15
C PHE A 367 -13.18 9.38 -11.84
N ASP A 368 -12.82 9.48 -13.13
CA ASP A 368 -12.96 10.70 -13.93
C ASP A 368 -14.42 11.17 -13.89
N LYS A 369 -15.35 10.28 -14.24
CA LYS A 369 -16.78 10.60 -14.25
C LYS A 369 -17.30 11.00 -12.87
N VAL A 370 -16.77 10.39 -11.81
CA VAL A 370 -17.20 10.63 -10.42
C VAL A 370 -16.70 11.95 -9.90
N THR A 371 -15.48 12.36 -10.26
CA THR A 371 -14.83 13.53 -9.69
C THR A 371 -14.96 14.79 -10.54
N ARG A 372 -15.32 14.68 -11.82
CA ARG A 372 -15.38 15.83 -12.72
C ARG A 372 -16.57 16.78 -12.45
N ASP A 373 -16.34 18.05 -12.72
CA ASP A 373 -17.40 19.05 -12.74
C ASP A 373 -18.34 18.80 -13.94
N PRO A 374 -19.66 18.67 -13.75
CA PRO A 374 -20.59 18.49 -14.87
C PRO A 374 -20.65 19.68 -15.84
N GLU A 375 -20.32 20.89 -15.39
CA GLU A 375 -20.28 22.11 -16.22
C GLU A 375 -18.90 22.28 -16.90
N HIS A 376 -17.85 21.75 -16.28
CA HIS A 376 -16.47 21.77 -16.79
C HIS A 376 -15.82 20.37 -16.66
N PRO A 377 -16.16 19.41 -17.54
CA PRO A 377 -15.76 18.00 -17.38
C PRO A 377 -14.26 17.72 -17.39
N ASP A 378 -13.45 18.69 -17.81
CA ASP A 378 -11.99 18.71 -17.82
C ASP A 378 -11.39 19.12 -16.45
N ARG A 379 -12.23 19.50 -15.48
CA ARG A 379 -11.86 19.95 -14.13
C ARG A 379 -12.46 19.08 -13.03
N LEU A 380 -11.82 19.07 -11.87
CA LEU A 380 -12.44 18.53 -10.65
C LEU A 380 -13.67 19.35 -10.27
N LEU A 381 -14.71 18.67 -9.80
CA LEU A 381 -15.86 19.31 -9.17
C LEU A 381 -15.36 20.15 -7.99
N PRO A 382 -15.72 21.45 -7.88
CA PRO A 382 -15.19 22.32 -6.82
C PRO A 382 -15.39 21.80 -5.39
N ALA A 383 -16.46 21.03 -5.14
CA ALA A 383 -16.70 20.41 -3.84
C ALA A 383 -15.73 19.26 -3.52
N PHE A 384 -15.12 18.67 -4.54
CA PHE A 384 -14.16 17.57 -4.44
C PHE A 384 -12.72 18.02 -4.63
N ASP A 385 -12.48 19.27 -5.02
CA ASP A 385 -11.14 19.82 -5.22
C ASP A 385 -10.53 20.27 -3.89
N SER A 386 -9.25 19.95 -3.66
CA SER A 386 -8.49 20.47 -2.52
C SER A 386 -8.14 21.96 -2.66
N GLY A 387 -8.34 22.51 -3.87
CA GLY A 387 -8.07 23.89 -4.26
C GLY A 387 -6.89 24.04 -5.21
N ASP A 388 -6.21 22.95 -5.55
CA ASP A 388 -5.06 22.94 -6.47
C ASP A 388 -5.40 22.42 -7.87
N HIS A 389 -6.67 22.04 -8.09
CA HIS A 389 -7.19 21.52 -9.35
C HIS A 389 -6.50 20.22 -9.83
N LEU A 390 -5.93 19.45 -8.90
CA LEU A 390 -5.27 18.18 -9.17
C LEU A 390 -5.67 17.11 -8.15
N HIS A 391 -5.65 17.45 -6.86
CA HIS A 391 -5.86 16.50 -5.79
C HIS A 391 -7.28 16.61 -5.21
N PRO A 392 -7.94 15.47 -4.96
CA PRO A 392 -9.19 15.46 -4.24
C PRO A 392 -9.07 15.98 -2.80
N SER A 393 -10.10 16.66 -2.33
CA SER A 393 -10.36 16.90 -0.90
C SER A 393 -10.86 15.61 -0.23
N PRO A 394 -10.99 15.55 1.11
CA PRO A 394 -11.59 14.39 1.79
C PRO A 394 -13.00 14.04 1.26
N ALA A 395 -13.77 15.03 0.81
CA ALA A 395 -15.07 14.79 0.18
C ALA A 395 -14.92 14.11 -1.19
N GLY A 396 -13.94 14.51 -1.99
CA GLY A 396 -13.59 13.86 -3.26
C GLY A 396 -13.07 12.43 -3.07
N TYR A 397 -12.19 12.20 -2.09
CA TYR A 397 -11.72 10.86 -1.74
C TYR A 397 -12.84 9.93 -1.29
N ARG A 398 -13.80 10.44 -0.52
CA ARG A 398 -15.00 9.68 -0.19
C ARG A 398 -15.82 9.33 -1.42
N ALA A 399 -16.03 10.27 -2.34
CA ALA A 399 -16.77 10.02 -3.58
C ALA A 399 -16.09 8.94 -4.44
N MET A 400 -14.76 8.98 -4.55
CA MET A 400 -13.97 7.93 -5.22
C MET A 400 -14.17 6.57 -4.54
N ALA A 401 -13.99 6.50 -3.23
CA ALA A 401 -14.18 5.25 -2.50
C ALA A 401 -15.60 4.69 -2.67
N ASP A 402 -16.62 5.56 -2.64
CA ASP A 402 -18.03 5.18 -2.82
C ASP A 402 -18.33 4.62 -4.22
N ALA A 403 -17.59 5.06 -5.23
CA ALA A 403 -17.72 4.58 -6.61
C ALA A 403 -17.17 3.17 -6.83
N VAL A 404 -16.29 2.66 -5.96
CA VAL A 404 -15.80 1.28 -6.05
C VAL A 404 -16.92 0.32 -5.59
N PRO A 405 -17.50 -0.51 -6.49
CA PRO A 405 -18.51 -1.47 -6.10
C PRO A 405 -17.87 -2.60 -5.31
N VAL A 406 -18.32 -2.83 -4.07
CA VAL A 406 -17.77 -3.89 -3.19
C VAL A 406 -17.88 -5.30 -3.82
N SER A 407 -18.84 -5.51 -4.72
CA SER A 407 -19.02 -6.76 -5.47
C SER A 407 -17.91 -7.04 -6.49
N LEU A 408 -17.09 -6.05 -6.86
CA LEU A 408 -15.90 -6.29 -7.70
C LEU A 408 -14.84 -7.09 -6.96
N LEU A 409 -14.83 -6.99 -5.63
CA LEU A 409 -13.86 -7.56 -4.69
C LEU A 409 -14.49 -8.74 -3.93
N ASP A 410 -15.07 -9.68 -4.67
CA ASP A 410 -15.76 -10.85 -4.11
C ASP A 410 -14.95 -12.12 -4.35
N LEU A 411 -14.44 -12.72 -3.27
CA LEU A 411 -13.75 -14.00 -3.31
C LEU A 411 -14.76 -15.10 -3.69
N LYS A 412 -14.79 -15.44 -4.98
CA LYS A 412 -15.58 -16.56 -5.50
C LYS A 412 -15.00 -17.90 -5.10
#